data_AF-D3CVT7-F1
#
_entry.id   AF-D3CVT7-F1
#
_cell.length_a   1.000
_cell.length_b   1.000
_cell.length_c   1.000
_cell.angle_alpha   90.00
_cell.angle_beta   90.00
_cell.angle_gamma   90.00
#
_symmetry.space_group_name_H-M   'P 1'
#
loop_
_entity.id
_entity.type
_entity.pdbx_description
1 polymer ?
#
loop_
_entity_poly.entity_id
_entity_poly.type
_entity_poly.pdbx_seq_one_letter_code
_entity_poly.pdbx_strand_id
1 'polypeptide(L)' 'MSLINSLLEGLDASDRERTVGLINRSIAADLASVADGAGPARQVDVGTRSRARRTRSTSGSGARSGR' A
#
# COMPACT_ATOMS: atom_id res chain seq x y z
N MET A 1 -6.86 11.41 -11.58
CA MET A 1 -5.44 11.67 -11.28
C MET A 1 -4.65 10.37 -11.41
N SER A 2 -3.42 10.43 -11.94
CA SER A 2 -2.52 9.26 -12.06
C SER A 2 -1.75 9.02 -10.75
N LEU A 3 -1.51 7.76 -10.39
CA LEU A 3 -0.70 7.34 -9.24
C LEU A 3 0.70 7.99 -9.27
N ILE A 4 1.31 8.05 -10.45
CA ILE A 4 2.63 8.67 -10.64
C ILE A 4 2.59 10.14 -10.23
N ASN A 5 1.53 10.87 -10.57
CA ASN A 5 1.41 12.27 -10.18
C ASN A 5 1.26 12.44 -8.67
N SER A 6 0.62 11.50 -7.98
CA SER A 6 0.51 11.50 -6.51
C SER A 6 1.83 11.13 -5.83
N LEU A 7 2.62 10.22 -6.41
CA LEU A 7 3.94 9.84 -5.87
C LEU A 7 4.98 10.94 -6.05
N LEU A 8 4.82 11.78 -7.07
CA LEU A 8 5.74 12.87 -7.39
C LEU A 8 5.32 14.20 -6.75
N GLU A 9 4.21 14.23 -6.03
CA GLU A 9 3.69 15.43 -5.40
C GLU A 9 4.59 15.87 -4.23
N GLY A 10 5.01 17.14 -4.21
CA GLY A 10 5.88 17.69 -3.17
C GLY A 10 7.38 17.45 -3.37
N LEU A 11 7.79 16.73 -4.43
CA LEU A 11 9.20 16.62 -4.81
C LEU A 11 9.65 17.87 -5.57
N ASP A 12 10.89 18.27 -5.36
CA ASP A 12 11.53 19.25 -6.23
C ASP A 12 11.80 18.66 -7.62
N ALA A 13 12.17 19.52 -8.58
CA ALA A 13 12.37 19.10 -9.96
C ALA A 13 13.47 18.03 -10.13
N SER A 14 14.55 18.13 -9.36
CA SER A 14 15.69 17.21 -9.45
C SER A 14 15.32 15.82 -8.91
N ASP A 15 14.67 15.80 -7.75
CA ASP A 15 14.18 14.57 -7.12
C ASP A 15 13.05 13.93 -7.93
N ARG A 16 12.21 14.75 -8.56
CA ARG A 16 11.15 14.28 -9.45
C ARG A 16 11.73 13.55 -10.67
N GLU A 17 12.70 14.15 -11.36
CA GLU A 17 13.35 13.52 -12.52
C GLU A 17 14.06 12.22 -12.14
N ARG A 18 14.81 12.24 -11.03
CA ARG A 18 15.47 11.05 -10.49
C ARG A 18 14.46 9.94 -10.17
N THR A 19 13.36 10.28 -9.50
CA THR A 19 12.32 9.32 -9.09
C THR A 19 11.63 8.71 -10.30
N VAL A 20 11.28 9.53 -11.31
CA VAL A 20 10.72 9.04 -12.58
C VAL A 20 11.69 8.10 -13.27
N GLY A 21 12.99 8.43 -13.30
CA GLY A 21 14.03 7.58 -13.86
C GLY A 21 14.10 6.21 -13.18
N LEU A 22 14.04 6.18 -11.84
CA LEU A 22 14.04 4.93 -11.07
C LEU A 22 12.79 4.08 -11.34
N ILE A 23 11.60 4.71 -11.38
CA ILE A 23 10.34 4.02 -11.67
C ILE A 23 10.39 3.39 -13.06
N ASN A 24 10.80 4.14 -14.08
CA ASN A 24 10.88 3.63 -15.45
C ASN A 24 11.86 2.47 -15.58
N ARG A 25 13.02 2.55 -14.90
CA ARG A 25 14.01 1.47 -14.89
C ARG A 25 13.46 0.20 -14.26
N SER A 26 12.74 0.31 -13.14
CA SER A 26 12.12 -0.83 -12.47
C SER A 26 11.08 -1.50 -13.38
N ILE A 27 10.18 -0.71 -13.96
CA ILE A 27 9.14 -1.22 -14.88
C ILE A 27 9.77 -1.94 -16.06
N ALA A 28 10.80 -1.37 -16.68
CA ALA A 28 11.49 -2.01 -17.80
C ALA A 28 12.13 -3.35 -17.42
N ALA A 29 12.75 -3.43 -16.25
CA ALA A 29 13.34 -4.67 -15.74
C ALA A 29 12.27 -5.75 -15.45
N ASP A 30 11.13 -5.34 -14.88
CA ASP A 30 10.01 -6.25 -14.62
C ASP A 30 9.40 -6.78 -15.91
N LEU A 31 9.20 -5.90 -16.90
CA LEU A 31 8.69 -6.29 -18.22
C LEU A 31 9.65 -7.23 -18.95
N ALA A 32 10.96 -6.99 -18.87
CA ALA A 32 11.97 -7.88 -19.43
C ALA A 32 11.92 -9.26 -18.75
N SER A 33 11.83 -9.29 -17.42
CA SER A 33 11.73 -10.54 -16.66
C SER A 33 10.47 -11.33 -17.03
N VAL A 34 9.33 -10.65 -17.21
CA VAL A 34 8.08 -11.27 -17.67
C VAL A 34 8.20 -11.79 -19.11
N ALA A 35 8.86 -11.05 -19.99
CA ALA A 35 9.13 -11.49 -21.36
C ALA A 35 10.02 -12.74 -21.40
N ASP A 36 10.96 -12.85 -20.45
CA ASP A 36 11.83 -14.02 -20.25
C ASP A 36 11.08 -15.21 -19.60
N GLY A 37 9.76 -15.09 -19.38
CA GLY A 37 8.90 -16.15 -18.86
C GLY A 37 8.79 -16.19 -17.35
N ALA A 38 9.35 -15.21 -16.63
CA ALA A 38 9.07 -15.08 -15.20
C ALA A 38 7.60 -14.70 -14.98
N GLY A 39 6.91 -15.39 -14.06
CA GLY A 39 5.58 -14.97 -13.64
C GLY A 39 5.65 -13.56 -13.02
N PRO A 40 4.65 -12.68 -13.23
CA PRO A 40 4.66 -11.36 -12.62
C PRO A 40 4.84 -11.50 -11.10
N ALA A 41 5.90 -10.91 -10.56
CA ALA A 41 6.11 -10.81 -9.12
C ALA A 41 5.00 -9.94 -8.53
N ARG A 42 3.86 -10.56 -8.20
CA ARG A 42 2.78 -9.87 -7.48
C ARG A 42 3.37 -9.46 -6.15
N GLN A 43 3.59 -8.15 -5.98
CA GLN A 43 4.01 -7.56 -4.72
C GLN A 43 3.09 -8.12 -3.62
N VAL A 44 3.64 -9.02 -2.82
CA VAL A 44 2.90 -9.65 -1.73
C VAL A 44 2.53 -8.57 -0.72
N ASP A 45 1.30 -8.71 -0.24
CA ASP A 45 0.59 -7.82 0.67
C ASP A 45 1.54 -7.13 1.67
N VAL A 46 1.44 -5.80 1.74
CA VAL A 46 2.30 -4.89 2.53
C VAL A 46 2.29 -5.22 4.02
N GLY A 47 3.05 -6.26 4.40
CA GLY A 47 3.15 -6.79 5.75
C GLY A 47 1.83 -7.31 6.32
N THR A 48 1.89 -8.08 7.40
CA THR A 48 0.71 -8.45 8.18
C THR A 48 0.14 -7.19 8.85
N ARG A 49 -0.68 -6.41 8.13
CA ARG A 49 -1.48 -5.36 8.75
C ARG A 49 -2.46 -6.04 9.71
N SER A 50 -2.05 -6.14 10.98
CA SER A 50 -2.92 -6.60 12.06
C SER A 50 -4.12 -5.68 12.11
N ARG A 51 -5.24 -6.17 11.56
CA ARG A 51 -6.54 -5.49 11.62
C ARG A 51 -6.89 -5.38 13.09
N ALA A 52 -6.77 -4.18 13.67
CA ALA A 52 -7.09 -3.94 15.07
C ALA A 52 -8.50 -4.47 15.34
N ARG A 53 -8.60 -5.56 16.13
CA ARG A 53 -9.87 -6.09 16.60
C ARG A 53 -10.42 -5.07 17.59
N ARG A 54 -11.35 -4.23 17.14
CA ARG A 54 -12.19 -3.42 18.05
C ARG A 54 -12.97 -4.38 18.93
N THR A 55 -12.48 -4.62 20.14
CA THR A 55 -13.26 -5.22 21.22
C THR A 55 -14.35 -4.23 21.60
N ARG A 56 -15.48 -4.31 20.90
CA ARG A 56 -16.71 -3.65 21.31
C ARG A 56 -17.32 -4.48 22.44
N SER A 57 -16.76 -4.42 23.63
CA SER A 57 -17.54 -4.69 24.84
C SER A 57 -18.17 -3.37 25.25
N THR A 58 -19.35 -3.14 24.69
CA THR A 58 -20.35 -2.18 25.10
C THR A 58 -20.38 -2.02 26.62
N SER A 59 -19.81 -0.92 27.10
CA SER A 59 -20.26 -0.29 28.33
C SER A 59 -21.71 0.18 28.11
N GLY A 60 -22.64 -0.37 28.89
CA GLY A 60 -23.98 0.18 29.04
C GLY A 60 -25.10 -0.74 28.58
N SER A 61 -25.67 -1.48 29.53
CA SER A 61 -27.11 -1.47 29.73
C SER A 61 -27.40 -1.92 31.15
N GLY A 62 -28.04 -1.05 31.94
CA GLY A 62 -28.50 -1.38 33.27
C GLY A 62 -29.51 -2.53 33.24
N ALA A 63 -29.49 -3.34 34.29
CA ALA A 63 -30.59 -4.22 34.65
C ALA A 63 -30.74 -4.19 36.17
N ARG A 64 -31.77 -3.46 36.61
CA ARG A 64 -32.38 -3.59 37.93
C ARG A 64 -32.98 -4.99 38.06
N SER A 65 -32.74 -5.68 39.18
CA SER A 65 -33.45 -6.88 39.69
C SER A 65 -32.56 -7.43 40.83
N GLY A 66 -32.96 -7.65 42.09
CA GLY A 66 -34.27 -7.92 42.64
C GLY A 66 -34.22 -9.24 43.42
N ARG A 67 -33.76 -9.21 44.67
CA ARG A 67 -34.21 -10.05 45.82
C ARG A 67 -33.36 -9.78 47.05
#